data_AF-A0A952TA83-F1
#
_entry.id   AF-A0A952TA83-F1
#
_cell.length_a   1.000
_cell.length_b   1.000
_cell.length_c   1.000
_cell.angle_alpha   90.00
_cell.angle_beta   90.00
_cell.angle_gamma   90.00
#
_symmetry.space_group_name_H-M   'P 1'
#
loop_
_entity.id
_entity.type
_entity.pdbx_description
1 polymer ?
#
loop_
_entity_poly.entity_id
_entity_poly.type
_entity_poly.pdbx_seq_one_letter_code
_entity_poly.pdbx_strand_id
1 'polypeptide(L)'
;MEEKDKFLGCFVSYPSLYHDATQQMKDFAKEQGDLFSTYIWGEKGISDILKKLRNEDYGKDMAIILFQFYLKPIPYLLQNLKEIEPYRKNEKSIGIPIIVTEENFFSKSEEGRYSFLKQSILQKLDLLAEVVKKKKLDTNMEKLKSDLQKILCLR
;
A
#
# COMPACT_ATOMS: atom_id res chain seq x y z
N MET A 1 -17.75 12.31 -2.39
CA MET A 1 -16.61 11.66 -3.05
C MET A 1 -17.10 10.28 -3.47
N GLU A 2 -17.39 10.10 -4.75
CA GLU A 2 -18.03 8.87 -5.26
C GLU A 2 -17.09 7.67 -5.11
N GLU A 3 -17.66 6.50 -4.82
CA GLU A 3 -16.95 5.24 -4.55
C GLU A 3 -16.13 4.69 -5.73
N LYS A 4 -16.22 5.32 -6.91
CA LYS A 4 -15.63 4.85 -8.18
C LYS A 4 -14.12 5.09 -8.32
N ASP A 5 -13.50 5.89 -7.45
CA ASP A 5 -12.08 6.28 -7.58
C ASP A 5 -11.09 5.40 -6.78
N LYS A 6 -11.53 4.26 -6.23
CA LYS A 6 -10.75 3.48 -5.23
C LYS A 6 -10.04 2.24 -5.77
N PHE A 7 -9.82 2.14 -7.08
CA PHE A 7 -9.21 0.94 -7.65
C PHE A 7 -7.86 0.60 -7.01
N LEU A 8 -6.96 1.59 -6.86
CA LEU A 8 -5.71 1.46 -6.12
C LEU A 8 -5.78 2.32 -4.86
N GLY A 9 -6.17 1.70 -3.75
CA GLY A 9 -6.35 2.37 -2.46
C GLY A 9 -5.11 2.31 -1.57
N CYS A 10 -5.05 3.22 -0.58
CA CYS A 10 -4.05 3.20 0.48
C CYS A 10 -4.71 3.21 1.86
N PHE A 11 -4.13 2.45 2.78
CA PHE A 11 -4.43 2.45 4.19
C PHE A 11 -3.12 2.55 4.97
N VAL A 12 -3.10 3.31 6.07
CA VAL A 12 -1.90 3.47 6.92
C VAL A 12 -2.26 3.09 8.35
N SER A 13 -1.62 2.04 8.86
CA SER A 13 -1.61 1.69 10.28
C SER A 13 -0.39 2.32 10.92
N TYR A 14 -0.64 3.25 11.85
CA TYR A 14 0.41 3.95 12.60
C TYR A 14 1.21 2.97 13.48
N PRO A 15 2.40 3.37 13.97
CA PRO A 15 3.20 2.54 14.86
C PRO A 15 2.37 1.98 16.02
N SER A 16 2.33 0.66 16.11
CA SER A 16 1.65 -0.03 17.20
C SER A 16 2.53 0.05 18.45
N LEU A 17 1.92 0.40 19.58
CA LEU A 17 2.58 0.50 20.87
C LEU A 17 1.95 -0.48 21.86
N TYR A 18 2.75 -0.91 22.84
CA TYR A 18 2.23 -1.68 23.96
C TYR A 18 1.36 -0.81 24.88
N HIS A 19 0.51 -1.46 25.68
CA HIS A 19 -0.46 -0.78 26.55
C HIS A 19 0.19 0.11 27.62
N ASP A 20 1.43 -0.21 28.00
CA ASP A 20 2.27 0.48 28.98
C ASP A 20 3.16 1.58 28.37
N ALA A 21 3.02 1.88 27.08
CA ALA A 21 3.82 2.90 26.42
C ALA A 21 3.66 4.28 27.06
N THR A 22 4.79 4.95 27.27
CA THR A 22 4.85 6.31 27.84
C THR A 22 4.23 7.33 26.88
N GLN A 23 3.88 8.51 27.40
CA GLN A 23 3.37 9.59 26.55
C GLN A 23 4.39 9.99 25.46
N GLN A 24 5.67 10.08 25.82
CA GLN A 24 6.75 10.38 24.87
C GLN A 24 6.83 9.36 23.72
N MET A 25 6.64 8.07 24.00
CA MET A 25 6.60 7.04 22.96
C MET A 25 5.39 7.20 22.04
N LYS A 26 4.23 7.58 22.60
CA LYS A 26 3.00 7.84 21.83
C LYS A 26 3.15 9.06 20.92
N ASP A 27 3.74 10.13 21.44
CA ASP A 27 3.97 11.35 20.68
C ASP A 27 4.93 11.09 19.51
N PHE A 28 6.04 10.40 19.77
CA PHE A 28 6.98 10.00 18.72
C PHE A 28 6.36 9.07 17.67
N ALA A 29 5.55 8.09 18.09
CA ALA A 29 4.83 7.21 17.18
C ALA A 29 3.85 7.97 16.29
N LYS A 30 3.16 8.97 16.86
CA LYS A 30 2.26 9.85 16.14
C LYS A 30 3.02 10.68 15.11
N GLU A 31 4.12 11.33 15.49
CA GLU A 31 4.96 12.11 14.57
C GLU A 31 5.44 11.27 13.38
N GLN A 32 5.84 10.02 13.63
CA GLN A 32 6.24 9.11 12.56
C GLN A 32 5.07 8.75 11.62
N GLY A 33 3.89 8.51 12.18
CA GLY A 33 2.68 8.25 11.40
C GLY A 33 2.22 9.45 10.58
N ASP A 34 2.26 10.64 11.17
CA ASP A 34 1.93 11.91 10.52
C ASP A 34 2.91 12.17 9.37
N LEU A 35 4.23 12.01 9.63
CA LEU A 35 5.27 12.11 8.61
C LEU A 35 5.00 11.16 7.44
N PHE A 36 4.82 9.86 7.70
CA PHE A 36 4.58 8.88 6.64
C PHE A 36 3.30 9.19 5.86
N SER A 37 2.25 9.65 6.54
CA SER A 37 0.97 10.02 5.92
C SER A 37 1.14 11.11 4.86
N THR A 38 2.11 12.03 5.02
CA THR A 38 2.42 13.03 3.98
C THR A 38 2.95 12.40 2.68
N TYR A 39 3.62 11.25 2.73
CA TYR A 39 4.09 10.54 1.54
C TYR A 39 2.95 9.77 0.84
N ILE A 40 1.85 9.51 1.54
CA ILE A 40 0.66 8.86 0.98
C ILE A 40 -0.34 9.88 0.47
N TRP A 41 -0.68 10.89 1.27
CA TRP A 41 -1.77 11.84 1.02
C TRP A 41 -1.36 13.32 1.03
N GLY A 42 -0.08 13.65 1.16
CA GLY A 42 0.39 15.03 1.03
C GLY A 42 0.34 15.54 -0.41
N GLU A 43 0.81 16.76 -0.64
CA GLU A 43 0.83 17.40 -1.97
C GLU A 43 1.53 16.54 -3.02
N LYS A 44 2.61 15.88 -2.61
CA LYS A 44 3.29 14.88 -3.42
C LYS A 44 2.99 13.48 -2.89
N GLY A 45 1.75 13.17 -2.55
CA GLY A 45 1.35 11.86 -2.05
C GLY A 45 1.31 10.81 -3.17
N ILE A 46 1.57 9.54 -2.85
CA ILE A 46 1.42 8.46 -3.84
C ILE A 46 -0.06 8.18 -4.16
N SER A 47 -0.98 8.46 -3.23
CA SER A 47 -2.40 8.16 -3.40
C SER A 47 -3.01 8.86 -4.61
N ASP A 48 -2.66 10.13 -4.85
CA ASP A 48 -3.19 10.87 -6.00
C ASP A 48 -2.65 10.38 -7.33
N ILE A 49 -1.43 9.83 -7.33
CA ILE A 49 -0.86 9.17 -8.51
C ILE A 49 -1.64 7.88 -8.80
N LEU A 50 -1.89 7.07 -7.76
CA LEU A 50 -2.60 5.79 -7.88
C LEU A 50 -4.03 5.96 -8.41
N LYS A 51 -4.73 7.03 -8.03
CA LYS A 51 -6.09 7.36 -8.53
C LYS A 51 -6.17 7.58 -10.04
N LYS A 52 -5.05 7.80 -10.73
CA LYS A 52 -5.04 7.98 -12.19
C LYS A 52 -5.38 6.69 -12.94
N LEU A 53 -5.28 5.53 -12.29
CA LEU A 53 -5.58 4.23 -12.87
C LEU A 53 -6.98 3.80 -12.44
N ARG A 54 -7.82 3.39 -13.39
CA ARG A 54 -9.20 2.97 -13.15
C ARG A 54 -9.35 1.48 -13.41
N ASN A 55 -10.15 0.79 -12.61
CA ASN A 55 -10.31 -0.66 -12.70
C ASN A 55 -10.80 -1.12 -14.08
N GLU A 56 -11.72 -0.38 -14.69
CA GLU A 56 -12.32 -0.64 -16.00
C GLU A 56 -11.28 -0.81 -17.12
N ASP A 57 -10.11 -0.17 -16.98
CA ASP A 57 -9.02 -0.24 -17.95
C ASP A 57 -8.24 -1.56 -17.89
N TYR A 58 -8.46 -2.36 -16.84
CA TYR A 58 -7.73 -3.59 -16.54
C TYR A 58 -8.60 -4.83 -16.43
N GLY A 59 -9.91 -4.70 -16.19
CA GLY A 59 -10.83 -5.85 -16.17
C GLY A 59 -12.01 -5.63 -15.20
N LYS A 60 -12.84 -6.66 -15.01
CA LYS A 60 -14.11 -6.54 -14.26
C LYS A 60 -14.13 -7.23 -12.90
N ASP A 61 -13.12 -8.05 -12.59
CA ASP A 61 -13.10 -8.90 -11.40
C ASP A 61 -12.29 -8.32 -10.24
N MET A 62 -11.64 -7.16 -10.43
CA MET A 62 -10.95 -6.44 -9.37
C MET A 62 -11.52 -5.03 -9.26
N ALA A 63 -12.25 -4.75 -8.19
CA ALA A 63 -12.76 -3.42 -7.88
C ALA A 63 -11.76 -2.61 -7.06
N ILE A 64 -11.07 -3.23 -6.09
CA ILE A 64 -10.17 -2.54 -5.16
C ILE A 64 -8.93 -3.39 -4.85
N ILE A 65 -7.76 -2.79 -5.03
CA ILE A 65 -6.47 -3.26 -4.51
C ILE A 65 -6.06 -2.27 -3.43
N LEU A 66 -6.05 -2.71 -2.17
CA LEU A 66 -5.76 -1.85 -1.03
C LEU A 66 -4.33 -2.10 -0.53
N PHE A 67 -3.42 -1.17 -0.77
CA PHE A 67 -2.10 -1.18 -0.16
C PHE A 67 -2.21 -0.76 1.31
N GLN A 68 -1.91 -1.67 2.22
CA GLN A 68 -2.00 -1.47 3.65
C GLN A 68 -0.59 -1.30 4.23
N PHE A 69 -0.21 -0.06 4.51
CA PHE A 69 1.10 0.27 5.08
C PHE A 69 1.05 0.11 6.60
N TYR A 70 1.82 -0.84 7.13
CA TYR A 70 1.96 -1.07 8.56
C TYR A 70 3.29 -0.50 9.03
N LEU A 71 3.23 0.59 9.77
CA LEU A 71 4.41 1.29 10.29
C LEU A 71 4.86 0.60 11.57
N LYS A 72 6.12 0.18 11.61
CA LYS A 72 6.79 -0.44 12.77
C LYS A 72 5.83 -1.34 13.57
N PRO A 73 5.19 -2.34 12.93
CA PRO A 73 4.23 -3.19 13.61
C PRO A 73 4.94 -3.96 14.73
N ILE A 74 4.28 -4.12 15.87
CA ILE A 74 4.79 -4.98 16.94
C ILE A 74 4.95 -6.42 16.45
N PRO A 75 5.86 -7.23 17.04
CA PRO A 75 6.13 -8.59 16.58
C PRO A 75 4.87 -9.48 16.45
N TYR A 76 3.92 -9.34 17.39
CA TYR A 76 2.66 -10.07 17.34
C TYR A 76 1.85 -9.75 16.08
N LEU A 77 1.69 -8.47 15.74
CA LEU A 77 1.00 -8.08 14.52
C LEU A 77 1.75 -8.56 13.29
N LEU A 78 3.07 -8.36 13.26
CA LEU A 78 3.95 -8.76 12.16
C LEU A 78 3.83 -10.25 11.82
N GLN A 79 3.81 -11.13 12.82
CA GLN A 79 3.67 -12.58 12.64
C GLN A 79 2.32 -13.00 12.05
N ASN A 80 1.28 -12.16 12.21
CA ASN A 80 -0.07 -12.42 11.71
C ASN A 80 -0.36 -11.72 10.36
N LEU A 81 0.52 -10.82 9.90
CA LEU A 81 0.38 -10.19 8.60
C LEU A 81 0.71 -11.19 7.50
N LYS A 82 -0.22 -11.33 6.55
CA LYS A 82 -0.01 -12.12 5.35
C LYS A 82 0.83 -11.33 4.35
N GLU A 83 1.53 -12.04 3.48
CA GLU A 83 2.23 -11.40 2.37
C GLU A 83 1.26 -10.73 1.40
N ILE A 84 0.10 -11.35 1.20
CA ILE A 84 -1.07 -10.86 0.47
C ILE A 84 -2.35 -11.43 1.12
N GLU A 85 -3.40 -10.62 1.27
CA GLU A 85 -4.67 -11.09 1.81
C GLU A 85 -5.41 -12.00 0.80
N PRO A 86 -6.33 -12.87 1.26
CA PRO A 86 -7.21 -13.58 0.34
C PRO A 86 -8.12 -12.59 -0.41
N TYR A 87 -8.24 -12.80 -1.73
CA TYR A 87 -9.24 -12.10 -2.55
C TYR A 87 -10.66 -12.30 -2.02
N ARG A 88 -11.39 -11.20 -1.83
CA ARG A 88 -12.75 -11.15 -1.30
C ARG A 88 -13.74 -11.04 -2.47
N LYS A 89 -14.35 -12.15 -2.85
CA LYS A 89 -15.19 -12.26 -4.06
C LYS A 89 -16.38 -11.30 -4.08
N ASN A 90 -17.05 -11.10 -2.95
CA ASN A 90 -18.24 -10.26 -2.87
C ASN A 90 -17.91 -8.77 -3.03
N GLU A 91 -16.76 -8.35 -2.49
CA GLU A 91 -16.26 -6.97 -2.57
C GLU A 91 -15.42 -6.73 -3.83
N LYS A 92 -15.02 -7.80 -4.52
CA LYS A 92 -14.00 -7.80 -5.58
C LYS A 92 -12.73 -7.08 -5.15
N SER A 93 -12.29 -7.32 -3.92
CA SER A 93 -11.20 -6.57 -3.29
C SER A 93 -10.07 -7.49 -2.80
N ILE A 94 -8.88 -6.89 -2.65
CA ILE A 94 -7.75 -7.57 -2.01
C ILE A 94 -6.90 -6.57 -1.22
N GLY A 95 -6.52 -6.96 0.00
CA GLY A 95 -5.57 -6.24 0.83
C GLY A 95 -4.14 -6.70 0.58
N ILE A 96 -3.21 -5.75 0.53
CA ILE A 96 -1.79 -6.02 0.34
C ILE A 96 -1.00 -5.34 1.47
N PRO A 97 -0.58 -6.09 2.50
CA PRO A 97 0.27 -5.57 3.56
C PRO A 97 1.66 -5.17 3.05
N ILE A 98 2.10 -3.98 3.41
CA ILE A 98 3.46 -3.45 3.18
C ILE A 98 4.01 -3.00 4.54
N ILE A 99 5.13 -3.57 4.95
CA ILE A 99 5.74 -3.27 6.25
C ILE A 99 6.72 -2.12 6.09
N VAL A 100 6.56 -1.10 6.91
CA VAL A 100 7.40 0.11 6.91
C VAL A 100 8.20 0.13 8.21
N THR A 101 9.52 0.13 8.11
CA THR A 101 10.45 0.04 9.24
C THR A 101 11.39 1.25 9.28
N GLU A 102 12.17 1.33 10.35
CA GLU A 102 13.25 2.33 10.44
C GLU A 102 14.21 2.21 9.25
N GLU A 103 14.64 0.99 8.94
CA GLU A 103 15.68 0.69 7.95
C GLU A 103 15.24 0.94 6.51
N ASN A 104 13.97 0.64 6.20
CA ASN A 104 13.46 0.70 4.83
C ASN A 104 12.86 2.07 4.46
N PHE A 105 12.47 2.89 5.45
CA PHE A 105 11.81 4.17 5.21
C PHE A 105 12.32 5.32 6.09
N PHE A 106 12.21 5.23 7.41
CA PHE A 106 12.40 6.42 8.27
C PHE A 106 13.85 6.93 8.28
N SER A 107 14.83 6.03 8.24
CA SER A 107 16.26 6.34 8.12
C SER A 107 16.71 6.74 6.70
N LYS A 108 15.83 6.62 5.69
CA LYS A 108 16.16 6.95 4.31
C LYS A 108 16.07 8.46 4.05
N SER A 109 16.83 8.91 3.05
CA SER A 109 16.65 10.22 2.42
C SER A 109 15.27 10.33 1.79
N GLU A 110 14.86 11.55 1.41
CA GLU A 110 13.59 11.78 0.73
C GLU A 110 13.45 10.94 -0.55
N GLU A 111 14.47 10.94 -1.41
CA GLU A 111 14.51 10.10 -2.61
C GLU A 111 14.40 8.60 -2.25
N GLY A 112 15.12 8.17 -1.21
CA GLY A 112 15.08 6.78 -0.74
C GLY A 112 13.69 6.36 -0.26
N ARG A 113 12.95 7.25 0.39
CA ARG A 113 11.57 7.00 0.84
C ARG A 113 10.62 6.78 -0.34
N TYR A 114 10.70 7.62 -1.37
CA TYR A 114 9.89 7.44 -2.59
C TYR A 114 10.29 6.20 -3.37
N SER A 115 11.59 5.92 -3.46
CA SER A 115 12.11 4.70 -4.08
C SER A 115 11.57 3.45 -3.39
N PHE A 116 11.60 3.42 -2.05
CA PHE A 116 11.02 2.32 -1.27
C PHE A 116 9.53 2.12 -1.56
N LEU A 117 8.72 3.19 -1.56
CA LEU A 117 7.28 3.08 -1.82
C LEU A 117 7.00 2.51 -3.21
N LYS A 118 7.69 3.02 -4.23
CA LYS A 118 7.56 2.56 -5.61
C LYS A 118 7.94 1.09 -5.75
N GLN A 119 9.12 0.71 -5.25
CA GLN A 119 9.60 -0.66 -5.35
C GLN A 119 8.68 -1.63 -4.60
N SER A 120 8.25 -1.28 -3.39
CA SER A 120 7.36 -2.12 -2.59
C SER A 120 6.02 -2.36 -3.29
N ILE A 121 5.40 -1.32 -3.84
CA ILE A 121 4.15 -1.43 -4.57
C ILE A 121 4.30 -2.32 -5.82
N LEU A 122 5.35 -2.09 -6.63
CA LEU A 122 5.57 -2.87 -7.85
C LEU A 122 5.86 -4.34 -7.58
N GLN A 123 6.65 -4.64 -6.54
CA GLN A 123 6.93 -6.01 -6.10
C GLN A 123 5.65 -6.71 -5.63
N LYS A 124 4.78 -6.00 -4.91
CA LYS A 124 3.50 -6.58 -4.47
C LYS A 124 2.52 -6.85 -5.62
N LEU A 125 2.60 -6.11 -6.72
CA LEU A 125 1.82 -6.43 -7.92
C LEU A 125 2.23 -7.76 -8.56
N ASP A 126 3.49 -8.17 -8.45
CA ASP A 126 3.93 -9.49 -8.94
C ASP A 126 3.25 -10.62 -8.16
N LEU A 127 3.14 -10.47 -6.84
CA LEU A 127 2.39 -11.43 -6.01
C LEU A 127 0.90 -11.43 -6.34
N LEU A 128 0.33 -10.26 -6.59
CA LEU A 128 -1.07 -10.14 -7.00
C LEU A 128 -1.32 -10.82 -8.35
N ALA A 129 -0.37 -10.76 -9.29
CA ALA A 129 -0.48 -11.42 -10.59
C ALA A 129 -0.65 -12.93 -10.45
N GLU A 130 0.10 -13.55 -9.54
CA GLU A 130 -0.05 -14.98 -9.23
C GLU A 130 -1.42 -15.31 -8.62
N VAL A 131 -1.96 -14.43 -7.76
CA VAL A 131 -3.31 -14.60 -7.21
C VAL A 131 -4.38 -14.50 -8.29
N VAL A 132 -4.29 -13.51 -9.18
CA VAL A 132 -5.20 -13.30 -10.32
C VAL A 132 -5.19 -14.53 -11.22
N LYS A 133 -4.01 -15.03 -11.58
CA LYS A 133 -3.82 -16.23 -12.41
C LYS A 133 -4.42 -17.47 -11.74
N LYS A 134 -4.09 -17.73 -10.48
CA LYS A 134 -4.59 -18.89 -9.72
C LYS A 134 -6.11 -18.89 -9.58
N LYS A 135 -6.71 -17.71 -9.39
CA LYS A 135 -8.16 -17.54 -9.24
C LYS A 135 -8.90 -17.32 -10.57
N LYS A 136 -8.19 -17.23 -11.69
CA LYS A 136 -8.72 -16.96 -13.04
C LYS A 136 -9.58 -15.68 -13.07
N LEU A 137 -9.12 -14.63 -12.40
CA LEU A 137 -9.81 -13.33 -12.39
C LEU A 137 -9.58 -12.59 -13.70
N ASP A 138 -10.61 -11.93 -14.22
CA ASP A 138 -10.50 -11.02 -15.36
C ASP A 138 -9.85 -9.70 -14.92
N THR A 139 -8.52 -9.69 -14.87
CA THR A 139 -7.69 -8.52 -14.55
C THR A 139 -6.34 -8.62 -15.28
N ASN A 140 -6.05 -7.67 -16.15
CA ASN A 140 -4.82 -7.57 -16.93
C ASN A 140 -3.70 -6.97 -16.08
N MET A 141 -3.01 -7.84 -15.36
CA MET A 141 -1.93 -7.50 -14.44
C MET A 141 -0.68 -6.97 -15.13
N GLU A 142 -0.38 -7.44 -16.34
CA GLU A 142 0.76 -6.95 -17.13
C GLU A 142 0.58 -5.49 -17.52
N LYS A 143 -0.61 -5.14 -18.06
CA LYS A 143 -0.97 -3.76 -18.39
C LYS A 143 -0.99 -2.88 -17.14
N LEU A 144 -1.62 -3.34 -16.06
CA LEU A 144 -1.67 -2.62 -14.79
C LEU A 144 -0.27 -2.29 -14.26
N LYS A 145 0.62 -3.27 -14.20
CA LYS A 145 1.99 -3.07 -13.73
C LYS A 145 2.76 -2.12 -14.63
N SER A 146 2.63 -2.23 -15.95
CA SER A 146 3.29 -1.34 -16.92
C SER A 146 2.84 0.11 -16.76
N ASP A 147 1.53 0.35 -16.68
CA ASP A 147 0.98 1.69 -16.52
C ASP A 147 1.34 2.29 -15.16
N LEU A 148 1.28 1.48 -14.08
CA LEU A 148 1.71 1.91 -12.75
C LEU A 148 3.19 2.28 -12.72
N GLN A 149 4.05 1.49 -13.36
CA GLN A 149 5.48 1.80 -13.44
C GLN A 149 5.72 3.13 -14.15
N LYS A 150 5.01 3.43 -15.24
CA LYS A 150 5.12 4.72 -15.96
C LYS A 150 4.75 5.88 -15.06
N ILE A 151 3.59 5.83 -14.40
CA ILE A 151 3.13 6.97 -13.56
C ILE A 151 3.97 7.17 -12.30
N LEU A 152 4.60 6.10 -11.77
CA LEU A 152 5.54 6.17 -10.64
C LEU A 152 6.96 6.58 -11.08
N CYS A 153 7.29 6.54 -12.37
CA CYS A 153 8.56 7.04 -12.93
C CYS A 153 8.51 8.52 -13.34
N LEU A 154 7.33 9.11 -13.49
CA LEU A 154 7.14 10.54 -13.82
C LEU A 154 7.40 11.47 -12.63
N ARG A 155 8.08 10.96 -11.60
CA ARG A 155 8.27 11.60 -10.31
C ARG A 155 9.71 11.43 -9.85
#